data_AF-A0A519KWE9-F1
#
_entry.id   AF-A0A519KWE9-F1
#
_cell.length_a   1.000
_cell.length_b   1.000
_cell.length_c   1.000
_cell.angle_alpha   90.00
_cell.angle_beta   90.00
_cell.angle_gamma   90.00
#
_symmetry.space_group_name_H-M   'P 1'
#
loop_
_entity.id
_entity.type
_entity.pdbx_description
1 polymer ?
#
loop_
_entity_poly.entity_id
_entity_poly.type
_entity_poly.pdbx_seq_one_letter_code
_entity_poly.pdbx_strand_id
1 'polypeptide(L)'
;MIDANERLHGLDALRGGMLLLGVALHASMSFMPIQVWVVQDSQPSTALTVFFYAVHVFRMATFFLIAGFFARLVLHRRGTGGFI
;
A
#
# COMPACT_ATOMS: atom_id res chain seq x y z
N MET A 1 8.40 -2.91 -26.22
CA MET A 1 8.23 -4.22 -25.55
C MET A 1 9.14 -4.19 -24.35
N ILE A 2 8.62 -4.15 -23.12
CA ILE A 2 9.47 -4.12 -21.91
C ILE A 2 10.20 -5.46 -21.84
N ASP A 3 11.52 -5.44 -21.70
CA ASP A 3 12.30 -6.66 -21.67
C ASP A 3 11.94 -7.48 -20.43
N ALA A 4 11.82 -8.80 -20.59
CA ALA A 4 11.38 -9.71 -19.52
C ALA A 4 12.31 -9.72 -18.29
N ASN A 5 13.50 -9.13 -18.42
CA ASN A 5 14.55 -9.02 -17.40
C ASN A 5 14.73 -7.58 -16.87
N GLU A 6 13.94 -6.62 -17.37
CA GLU A 6 14.03 -5.22 -16.96
C GLU A 6 13.37 -5.03 -15.60
N ARG A 7 14.18 -4.69 -14.58
CA ARG A 7 13.66 -4.38 -13.24
C ARG A 7 13.10 -2.96 -13.23
N LEU A 8 11.83 -2.82 -12.88
CA LEU A 8 11.16 -1.53 -12.79
C LEU A 8 11.45 -0.86 -11.44
N HIS A 9 12.63 -0.26 -11.32
CA HIS A 9 13.12 0.39 -10.08
C HIS A 9 12.15 1.44 -9.50
N GLY A 10 11.40 2.15 -10.36
CA GLY A 10 10.40 3.12 -9.92
C GLY A 10 9.24 2.47 -9.15
N LEU A 11 8.80 1.26 -9.54
CA LEU A 11 7.76 0.52 -8.83
C LEU A 11 8.27 -0.06 -7.51
N ASP A 12 9.54 -0.48 -7.46
CA ASP A 12 10.18 -0.90 -6.22
C ASP A 12 10.26 0.26 -5.22
N ALA A 13 10.68 1.45 -5.66
CA ALA A 13 10.72 2.65 -4.85
C ALA A 13 9.34 3.08 -4.35
N LEU A 14 8.33 3.05 -5.23
CA LEU A 14 6.93 3.33 -4.89
C LEU A 14 6.43 2.35 -3.81
N ARG A 15 6.68 1.05 -4.00
CA ARG A 15 6.33 0.03 -3.01
C ARG A 15 7.00 0.29 -1.66
N GLY A 16 8.30 0.60 -1.67
CA GLY A 16 9.05 0.95 -0.47
C GLY A 16 8.44 2.16 0.25
N GLY A 17 8.12 3.22 -0.48
CA GLY A 17 7.44 4.41 0.06
C GLY A 17 6.08 4.08 0.67
N MET A 18 5.27 3.25 0.01
CA MET A 18 3.97 2.80 0.53
C MET A 18 4.09 1.92 1.78
N LEU A 19 5.19 1.17 1.93
CA LEU A 19 5.48 0.41 3.16
C LEU A 19 5.85 1.34 4.31
N LEU A 20 6.68 2.37 4.07
CA LEU A 20 7.02 3.38 5.07
C LEU A 20 5.80 4.19 5.51
N LEU A 21 4.92 4.60 4.57
CA LEU A 21 3.65 5.24 4.91
C LEU A 21 2.75 4.34 5.77
N GLY A 22 2.85 3.02 5.64
CA GLY A 22 2.16 2.07 6.51
C GLY A 22 2.60 2.18 7.98
N VAL A 23 3.87 2.48 8.25
CA VAL A 23 4.36 2.71 9.61
C VAL A 23 3.74 3.97 10.22
N ALA A 24 3.73 5.07 9.47
CA ALA A 24 3.10 6.33 9.90
C ALA A 24 1.58 6.16 10.12
N LEU A 25 0.92 5.38 9.24
CA LEU A 25 -0.49 5.04 9.37
C LEU A 25 -0.77 4.27 10.67
N HIS A 26 0.00 3.23 10.99
CA HIS A 26 -0.19 2.50 12.25
C HIS A 26 0.05 3.38 13.48
N ALA A 27 1.05 4.27 13.43
CA ALA A 27 1.30 5.21 14.53
C ALA A 27 0.11 6.16 14.77
N SER A 28 -0.61 6.55 13.72
CA SER A 28 -1.80 7.42 13.85
C SER A 28 -3.02 6.75 14.48
N MET A 29 -3.11 5.41 14.46
CA MET A 29 -4.29 4.67 14.94
C MET A 29 -4.56 4.88 16.43
N SER A 30 -3.53 5.05 17.26
CA SER A 30 -3.68 5.31 18.70
C SER A 30 -4.38 6.65 19.00
N PHE A 31 -4.38 7.59 18.05
CA PHE A 31 -4.96 8.93 18.19
C PHE A 31 -6.35 9.05 17.55
N MET A 32 -6.93 7.94 17.09
CA MET A 32 -8.30 7.95 16.52
C MET A 32 -9.35 8.08 17.63
N PRO A 33 -10.52 8.66 17.34
CA PRO A 33 -11.58 8.85 18.33
C PRO A 33 -12.24 7.54 18.79
N ILE A 34 -12.06 6.45 18.02
CA ILE A 34 -12.56 5.12 18.31
C ILE A 34 -11.37 4.23 18.60
N GLN A 35 -11.46 3.38 19.63
CA GLN A 35 -10.40 2.41 19.92
C GLN A 35 -10.32 1.35 18.83
N VAL A 36 -9.38 1.53 17.90
CA VAL A 36 -9.06 0.57 16.84
C VAL A 36 -7.70 -0.11 17.06
N TRP A 37 -6.92 0.38 18.03
CA TRP A 37 -5.59 -0.10 18.36
C TRP A 37 -5.51 -0.59 19.80
N VAL A 38 -4.49 -1.38 20.10
CA VAL A 38 -4.27 -1.97 21.44
C VAL A 38 -4.20 -0.89 22.51
N VAL A 39 -3.58 0.25 22.19
CA VAL A 39 -3.45 1.41 23.07
C VAL A 39 -4.13 2.60 22.41
N GLN A 40 -4.98 3.28 23.17
CA GLN A 40 -5.60 4.55 22.77
C GLN A 40 -4.99 5.69 23.60
N ASP A 41 -4.63 6.77 22.93
CA ASP A 41 -4.15 7.99 23.57
C ASP A 41 -5.31 8.76 24.21
N SER A 42 -5.03 9.42 25.33
CA SER A 42 -5.94 10.35 25.99
C SER A 42 -6.32 11.58 25.15
N GLN A 43 -5.52 11.90 24.12
CA GLN A 43 -5.70 13.08 23.25
C GLN A 43 -5.97 12.66 21.80
N PRO A 44 -7.23 12.37 21.44
CA PRO A 44 -7.58 12.05 20.06
C PRO A 44 -7.36 13.25 19.13
N SER A 45 -6.98 12.98 17.88
CA SER A 45 -6.69 14.01 16.88
C SER A 45 -7.44 13.77 15.57
N THR A 46 -8.31 14.73 15.22
CA THR A 46 -9.03 14.72 13.94
C THR A 46 -8.07 14.80 12.75
N ALA A 47 -6.98 15.57 12.86
CA ALA A 47 -5.98 15.68 11.80
C ALA A 47 -5.31 14.33 11.51
N LEU A 48 -4.93 13.58 12.56
CA LEU A 48 -4.35 12.24 12.42
C LEU A 48 -5.36 11.22 11.89
N THR A 49 -6.64 11.37 12.25
CA THR A 49 -7.74 10.55 11.70
C THR A 49 -7.92 10.80 10.19
N VAL A 50 -7.93 12.06 9.75
CA VAL A 50 -8.01 12.40 8.32
C VAL A 50 -6.78 11.90 7.56
N PHE A 51 -5.59 12.09 8.13
CA PHE A 51 -4.34 11.55 7.58
C PHE A 51 -4.41 10.03 7.41
N PHE A 52 -4.89 9.30 8.42
CA PHE A 52 -5.09 7.85 8.36
C PHE A 52 -5.91 7.45 7.14
N TYR A 53 -7.10 8.03 6.98
CA TYR A 53 -8.00 7.64 5.87
C TYR A 53 -7.42 8.03 4.50
N ALA A 54 -6.82 9.21 4.39
CA ALA A 54 -6.18 9.65 3.15
C ALA A 54 -5.05 8.70 2.72
N VAL A 55 -4.14 8.38 3.64
CA VAL A 55 -3.05 7.44 3.37
C VAL A 55 -3.58 6.04 3.12
N HIS A 56 -4.59 5.58 3.87
CA HIS A 56 -5.14 4.23 3.73
C HIS A 56 -5.72 3.99 2.33
N VAL A 57 -6.60 4.87 1.86
CA VAL A 57 -7.25 4.75 0.55
C VAL A 57 -6.20 4.81 -0.56
N PHE A 58 -5.27 5.76 -0.50
CA PHE A 58 -4.23 5.91 -1.51
C PHE A 58 -3.27 4.71 -1.54
N ARG A 59 -2.85 4.24 -0.37
CA ARG A 59 -1.93 3.12 -0.21
C ARG A 59 -2.54 1.84 -0.77
N MET A 60 -3.77 1.49 -0.38
CA MET A 60 -4.42 0.27 -0.85
C MET A 60 -4.64 0.31 -2.37
N ALA A 61 -5.14 1.42 -2.91
CA ALA A 61 -5.29 1.59 -4.36
C ALA A 61 -3.96 1.41 -5.11
N THR A 62 -2.88 1.99 -4.59
CA THR A 62 -1.53 1.85 -5.17
C THR A 62 -1.07 0.38 -5.19
N PHE A 63 -1.25 -0.35 -4.09
CA PHE A 63 -0.91 -1.78 -4.05
C PHE A 63 -1.74 -2.61 -5.02
N PHE A 64 -3.04 -2.34 -5.15
CA PHE A 64 -3.89 -3.03 -6.12
C PHE A 64 -3.47 -2.75 -7.57
N LEU A 65 -3.12 -1.51 -7.90
CA LEU A 65 -2.61 -1.15 -9.22
C LEU A 65 -1.30 -1.86 -9.54
N ILE A 66 -0.34 -1.85 -8.61
CA ILE A 66 0.94 -2.56 -8.76
C ILE A 66 0.69 -4.07 -8.93
N ALA A 67 -0.16 -4.66 -8.11
CA ALA A 67 -0.49 -6.09 -8.19
C ALA A 67 -1.12 -6.44 -9.54
N GLY A 68 -2.08 -5.66 -10.02
CA GLY A 68 -2.71 -5.86 -11.33
C GLY A 68 -1.75 -5.71 -12.49
N PHE A 69 -0.86 -4.71 -12.43
CA PHE A 69 0.19 -4.52 -13.43
C PHE A 69 1.11 -5.74 -13.53
N PHE A 70 1.64 -6.22 -12.40
CA PHE A 70 2.50 -7.40 -12.40
C PHE A 70 1.74 -8.68 -12.75
N ALA A 71 0.48 -8.83 -12.34
CA ALA A 71 -0.36 -9.97 -12.71
C ALA A 71 -0.50 -10.08 -14.23
N ARG A 72 -0.75 -8.95 -14.93
CA ARG A 72 -0.82 -8.92 -16.39
C ARG A 72 0.51 -9.29 -17.05
N LEU A 73 1.64 -8.82 -16.50
CA LEU A 73 2.97 -9.20 -16.99
C LEU A 73 3.23 -10.70 -16.84
N VAL A 74 2.89 -11.28 -15.68
CA VAL A 74 3.06 -12.72 -15.42
C VAL A 74 2.16 -13.54 -16.35
N LEU A 75 0.90 -13.14 -16.53
CA LEU A 75 -0.03 -13.80 -17.44
C LEU A 75 0.49 -13.81 -18.89
N HIS A 76 1.02 -12.68 -19.37
CA HIS A 76 1.63 -12.61 -20.71
C HIS A 76 2.87 -13.49 -20.85
N ARG A 77 3.68 -13.60 -19.79
CA ARG A 77 4.94 -14.36 -19.82
C ARG A 77 4.76 -15.86 -19.64
N ARG A 78 3.79 -16.30 -18.82
CA ARG A 78 3.61 -17.70 -18.44
C ARG A 78 2.37 -18.36 -19.06
N GLY A 79 1.52 -17.58 -19.73
CA GLY A 79 0.21 -18.02 -20.18
C GLY A 79 -0.74 -18.30 -19.01
N THR A 80 -1.98 -18.66 -19.31
CA THR A 80 -3.01 -18.88 -18.29
C THR A 80 -2.65 -20.03 -17.35
N GLY A 81 -2.10 -21.13 -17.87
CA GLY A 81 -1.73 -22.31 -17.07
C GLY A 81 -0.57 -22.08 -16.09
N GLY A 82 0.24 -21.04 -16.28
CA GLY A 82 1.28 -20.65 -15.31
C GLY A 82 0.87 -19.47 -14.41
N PHE A 83 -0.36 -18.97 -14.57
CA PHE A 83 -0.93 -17.87 -13.79
C PHE A 83 -1.95 -18.34 -12.76
N ILE A 84 -2.78 -19.34 -13.10
CA ILE A 84 -3.75 -19.98 -12.20
C ILE A 84 -3.05 -21.06 -11.38
#